data_AF-A0A4S8L2M5-F1
#
_entry.id   AF-A0A4S8L2M5-F1
#
_cell.length_a   1.000
_cell.length_b   1.000
_cell.length_c   1.000
_cell.angle_alpha   90.00
_cell.angle_beta   90.00
_cell.angle_gamma   90.00
#
_symmetry.space_group_name_H-M   'P 1'
#
loop_
_entity.id
_entity.type
_entity.pdbx_description
1 polymer ?
#
loop_
_entity_poly.entity_id
_entity_poly.type
_entity_poly.pdbx_seq_one_letter_code
_entity_poly.pdbx_strand_id
1 'polypeptide(L)'
;GFSMALSMWQKFFTMKKVKGQKILAWIVEAKAQAFEMEEVGLQVTDLDVILALTMGLPLSFNGLTIELNATPYEELTIDHVATQLLSEEICQNV
;
A
#
# COMPACT_ATOMS: atom_id res chain seq x y z
N GLY A 1 21.04 6.61 9.61
CA GLY A 1 22.24 6.16 8.86
C GLY A 1 21.83 5.32 7.67
N PHE A 2 22.66 5.21 6.62
CA PHE A 2 22.28 4.58 5.35
C PHE A 2 21.72 3.14 5.49
N SER A 3 22.34 2.31 6.33
CA SER A 3 21.87 0.93 6.55
C SER A 3 20.48 0.86 7.17
N MET A 4 20.15 1.75 8.12
CA MET A 4 18.82 1.82 8.73
C MET A 4 17.76 2.26 7.72
N ALA A 5 18.07 3.28 6.90
CA ALA A 5 17.18 3.74 5.84
C ALA A 5 16.88 2.62 4.84
N LEU A 6 17.91 1.89 4.40
CA LEU A 6 17.76 0.74 3.51
C LEU A 6 16.89 -0.36 4.13
N SER A 7 17.11 -0.72 5.40
CA SER A 7 16.30 -1.73 6.07
C SER A 7 14.83 -1.33 6.20
N MET A 8 14.55 -0.04 6.42
CA MET A 8 13.18 0.48 6.47
C MET A 8 12.49 0.43 5.10
N TRP A 9 13.17 0.86 4.03
CA TRP A 9 12.64 0.74 2.68
C TRP A 9 12.41 -0.72 2.26
N GLN A 10 13.34 -1.61 2.60
CA GLN A 10 13.18 -3.05 2.37
C GLN A 10 11.96 -3.59 3.11
N LYS A 11 11.82 -3.27 4.40
CA LYS A 11 10.64 -3.67 5.18
C LYS A 11 9.39 -3.16 4.47
N PHE A 12 9.32 -1.86 4.18
CA PHE A 12 8.16 -1.19 3.60
C PHE A 12 7.66 -1.82 2.31
N PHE A 13 8.55 -2.06 1.33
CA PHE A 13 8.17 -2.64 0.04
C PHE A 13 8.00 -4.17 0.05
N THR A 14 8.36 -4.85 1.14
CA THR A 14 8.19 -6.31 1.28
C THR A 14 7.08 -6.70 2.25
N MET A 15 6.42 -5.73 2.89
CA MET A 15 5.23 -5.97 3.70
C MET A 15 4.15 -6.62 2.84
N LYS A 16 3.41 -7.56 3.42
CA LYS A 16 2.33 -8.26 2.73
C LYS A 16 1.10 -8.28 3.61
N LYS A 17 -0.06 -8.08 3.00
CA LYS A 17 -1.33 -8.27 3.65
C LYS A 17 -1.45 -9.72 4.13
N VAL A 18 -1.70 -9.91 5.42
CA VAL A 18 -1.86 -11.23 6.02
C VAL A 18 -3.19 -11.85 5.55
N LYS A 19 -3.22 -13.19 5.45
CA LYS A 19 -4.44 -13.93 5.13
C LYS A 19 -5.49 -13.69 6.22
N GLY A 20 -6.69 -13.25 5.84
CA GLY A 20 -7.77 -12.93 6.77
C GLY A 20 -7.69 -11.53 7.41
N GLN A 21 -6.60 -10.78 7.21
CA GLN A 21 -6.53 -9.36 7.59
C GLN A 21 -7.50 -8.55 6.74
N LYS A 22 -8.27 -7.67 7.39
CA LYS A 22 -9.14 -6.70 6.70
C LYS A 22 -8.31 -5.70 5.91
N ILE A 23 -8.79 -5.31 4.72
CA ILE A 23 -8.10 -4.33 3.88
C ILE A 23 -7.91 -3.00 4.61
N LEU A 24 -8.87 -2.56 5.42
CA LEU A 24 -8.70 -1.36 6.23
C LEU A 24 -7.50 -1.45 7.18
N ALA A 25 -7.32 -2.60 7.83
CA ALA A 25 -6.18 -2.81 8.73
C ALA A 25 -4.86 -2.84 7.96
N TRP A 26 -4.85 -3.39 6.75
CA TRP A 26 -3.68 -3.36 5.85
C TRP A 26 -3.31 -1.93 5.44
N ILE A 27 -4.30 -1.10 5.09
CA ILE A 27 -4.07 0.30 4.72
C ILE A 27 -3.49 1.09 5.89
N VAL A 28 -4.03 0.88 7.10
CA VAL A 28 -3.52 1.52 8.32
C VAL A 28 -2.08 1.09 8.62
N GLU A 29 -1.75 -0.19 8.46
CA GLU A 29 -0.39 -0.70 8.67
C GLU A 29 0.63 -0.07 7.70
N ALA A 30 0.29 0.03 6.41
CA ALA A 30 1.15 0.69 5.42
C ALA A 30 1.35 2.18 5.74
N LYS A 31 0.27 2.91 6.07
CA LYS A 31 0.35 4.33 6.47
C LYS A 31 1.17 4.52 7.75
N ALA A 32 1.03 3.63 8.73
CA ALA A 32 1.80 3.67 9.97
C ALA A 32 3.30 3.47 9.71
N GLN A 33 3.67 2.53 8.84
CA GLN A 33 5.08 2.32 8.50
C GLN A 33 5.69 3.52 7.74
N ALA A 34 4.93 4.15 6.85
CA ALA A 34 5.35 5.37 6.17
C ALA A 34 5.59 6.51 7.17
N PHE A 35 4.67 6.69 8.12
CA PHE A 35 4.81 7.67 9.20
C PHE A 35 6.06 7.44 10.05
N GLU A 36 6.33 6.19 10.47
CA GLU A 36 7.56 5.84 11.20
C GLU A 36 8.84 6.17 10.41
N MET A 37 8.81 6.03 9.08
CA MET A 37 9.93 6.38 8.21
C MET A 37 10.14 7.89 8.13
N GLU A 38 9.07 8.66 8.07
CA GLU A 38 9.11 10.12 8.13
C GLU A 38 9.64 10.64 9.47
N GLU A 39 9.28 10.01 10.59
CA GLU A 39 9.77 10.40 11.93
C GLU A 39 11.29 10.27 12.06
N VAL A 40 11.93 9.38 11.29
CA VAL A 40 13.39 9.24 11.26
C VAL A 40 14.06 10.04 10.12
N GLY A 41 13.29 10.90 9.44
CA GLY A 41 13.76 11.83 8.43
C GLY A 41 13.84 11.28 7.00
N LEU A 42 13.18 10.15 6.70
CA LEU A 42 13.03 9.68 5.33
C LEU A 42 11.89 10.44 4.64
N GLN A 43 12.05 10.73 3.34
CA GLN A 43 10.99 11.30 2.53
C GLN A 43 10.21 10.15 1.89
N VAL A 44 8.97 9.95 2.33
CA VAL A 44 8.06 8.97 1.77
C VAL A 44 7.03 9.71 0.93
N THR A 45 6.89 9.34 -0.34
CA THR A 45 5.91 9.96 -1.24
C THR A 45 4.59 9.18 -1.24
N ASP A 46 3.51 9.81 -1.70
CA ASP A 46 2.23 9.12 -1.91
C ASP A 46 2.39 7.90 -2.83
N LEU A 47 3.22 8.03 -3.87
CA LEU A 47 3.52 6.93 -4.78
C LEU A 47 4.20 5.76 -4.06
N ASP A 48 5.11 6.02 -3.13
CA ASP A 48 5.75 4.97 -2.33
C ASP A 48 4.72 4.20 -1.49
N VAL A 49 3.76 4.92 -0.89
CA VAL A 49 2.67 4.30 -0.13
C VAL A 49 1.76 3.47 -1.04
N ILE A 50 1.41 3.98 -2.22
CA ILE A 50 0.58 3.26 -3.19
C ILE A 50 1.30 1.99 -3.69
N LEU A 51 2.61 2.06 -3.95
CA LEU A 51 3.42 0.90 -4.32
C LEU A 51 3.46 -0.13 -3.18
N ALA A 52 3.72 0.28 -1.94
CA ALA A 52 3.70 -0.62 -0.80
C ALA A 52 2.33 -1.30 -0.62
N LEU A 53 1.24 -0.53 -0.74
CA LEU A 53 -0.13 -1.04 -0.65
C LEU A 53 -0.43 -2.09 -1.72
N THR A 54 -0.01 -1.86 -2.97
CA THR A 54 -0.34 -2.72 -4.11
C THR A 54 0.57 -3.93 -4.22
N MET A 55 1.87 -3.78 -3.97
CA MET A 55 2.85 -4.89 -3.98
C MET A 55 2.60 -5.91 -2.86
N GLY A 56 2.03 -5.46 -1.74
CA GLY A 56 1.72 -6.32 -0.60
C GLY A 56 0.42 -7.12 -0.73
N LEU A 57 -0.36 -6.94 -1.81
CA LEU A 57 -1.66 -7.62 -1.95
C LEU A 57 -1.53 -9.09 -2.38
N PRO A 58 -2.49 -9.94 -1.98
CA PRO A 58 -2.58 -11.29 -2.50
C PRO A 58 -3.07 -11.27 -3.96
N LEU A 59 -2.78 -12.35 -4.70
CA LEU A 59 -3.12 -12.50 -6.12
C LEU A 59 -4.62 -12.35 -6.45
N SER A 60 -5.51 -12.47 -5.45
CA SER A 60 -6.95 -12.22 -5.64
C SER A 60 -7.25 -10.79 -6.08
N PHE A 61 -6.37 -9.82 -5.76
CA PHE A 61 -6.52 -8.41 -6.12
C PHE A 61 -5.84 -8.04 -7.46
N ASN A 62 -5.36 -9.03 -8.24
CA ASN A 62 -4.65 -8.74 -9.50
C ASN A 62 -5.48 -7.91 -10.50
N GLY A 63 -6.81 -8.11 -10.53
CA GLY A 63 -7.71 -7.31 -11.37
C GLY A 63 -7.64 -5.82 -11.02
N LEU A 64 -7.75 -5.51 -9.73
CA LEU A 64 -7.61 -4.15 -9.21
C LEU A 64 -6.23 -3.55 -9.52
N THR A 65 -5.15 -4.33 -9.40
CA THR A 65 -3.81 -3.83 -9.75
C THR A 65 -3.70 -3.46 -11.24
N ILE A 66 -4.37 -4.19 -12.13
CA ILE A 66 -4.42 -3.85 -13.56
C ILE A 66 -5.19 -2.54 -13.78
N GLU A 67 -6.33 -2.37 -13.12
CA GLU A 67 -7.13 -1.15 -13.20
C GLU A 67 -6.36 0.07 -12.70
N LEU A 68 -5.68 -0.05 -11.55
CA LEU A 68 -4.84 1.00 -10.99
C LEU A 68 -3.69 1.40 -11.91
N ASN A 69 -3.09 0.45 -12.63
CA ASN A 69 -2.03 0.75 -13.60
C ASN A 69 -2.56 1.48 -14.84
N ALA A 70 -3.86 1.44 -15.11
CA ALA A 70 -4.51 2.19 -16.18
C ALA A 70 -5.02 3.57 -15.73
N THR A 71 -5.05 3.83 -14.41
CA THR A 71 -5.47 5.12 -13.85
C THR A 71 -4.46 6.22 -14.18
N PRO A 72 -4.90 7.42 -14.64
CA PRO A 72 -4.01 8.56 -14.83
C PRO A 72 -3.28 8.93 -13.55
N TYR A 73 -2.01 9.34 -13.68
CA TYR A 73 -1.17 9.72 -12.54
C TYR A 73 -1.80 10.79 -11.64
N GLU A 74 -2.54 11.74 -12.24
CA GLU A 74 -3.22 12.84 -11.55
C GLU A 74 -4.34 12.37 -10.62
N GLU A 75 -4.90 11.18 -10.86
CA GLU A 75 -5.99 10.59 -10.08
C GLU A 75 -5.48 9.55 -9.07
N LEU A 76 -4.20 9.18 -9.16
CA LEU A 76 -3.56 8.13 -8.36
C LEU A 76 -3.19 8.64 -6.96
N THR A 77 -4.21 8.90 -6.15
CA THR A 77 -4.07 9.33 -4.75
C THR A 77 -4.22 8.15 -3.79
N ILE A 78 -3.65 8.26 -2.59
CA ILE A 78 -3.77 7.22 -1.56
C ILE A 78 -5.24 6.94 -1.23
N ASP A 79 -6.08 7.97 -1.16
CA ASP A 79 -7.50 7.84 -0.82
C ASP A 79 -8.32 7.18 -1.94
N HIS A 80 -7.98 7.46 -3.20
CA HIS A 80 -8.57 6.77 -4.34
C HIS A 80 -8.26 5.27 -4.29
N VAL A 81 -6.98 4.92 -4.13
CA VAL A 81 -6.51 3.52 -4.02
C VAL A 81 -7.15 2.82 -2.82
N ALA A 82 -7.20 3.48 -1.66
CA ALA A 82 -7.83 2.94 -0.45
C ALA A 82 -9.33 2.63 -0.68
N THR A 83 -10.05 3.53 -1.36
CA THR A 83 -11.47 3.35 -1.67
C THR A 83 -11.70 2.16 -2.59
N GLN A 84 -10.88 2.01 -3.63
CA GLN A 84 -10.99 0.87 -4.53
C GLN A 84 -10.64 -0.45 -3.84
N LEU A 85 -9.59 -0.48 -3.00
CA LEU A 85 -9.22 -1.67 -2.23
C LEU A 85 -10.35 -2.15 -1.31
N LEU A 86 -11.03 -1.21 -0.63
CA LEU A 86 -12.17 -1.53 0.23
C LEU A 86 -13.37 -2.04 -0.56
N SER A 87 -13.60 -1.48 -1.75
CA SER A 87 -14.69 -1.88 -2.64
C SER A 87 -14.46 -3.30 -3.18
N GLU A 88 -13.23 -3.62 -3.55
CA GLU A 88 -12.82 -4.96 -3.99
C GLU A 88 -12.94 -6.01 -2.88
N GLU A 89 -12.59 -5.67 -1.63
CA GLU A 89 -12.80 -6.58 -0.49
C GLU A 89 -14.28 -6.94 -0.29
N ILE A 90 -15.18 -5.98 -0.49
CA ILE A 90 -16.61 -6.23 -0.43
C ILE A 90 -17.03 -7.16 -1.57
N CYS A 91 -16.58 -6.89 -2.80
CA CYS A 91 -16.89 -7.71 -3.98
C CYS A 91 -16.41 -9.16 -3.84
N GLN A 92 -15.20 -9.39 -3.31
CA GLN A 92 -14.65 -10.73 -3.10
C GLN A 92 -15.34 -11.53 -1.99
N ASN A 93 -16.12 -10.87 -1.13
CA ASN A 93 -16.81 -11.49 0.00
C ASN A 93 -18.33 -11.69 -0.27
N VAL A 94 -18.80 -11.40 -1.49
CA VAL A 94 -20.14 -11.75 -2.00
C VAL A 94 -20.07 -13.08 -2.74
#